data_AF-A0A7C3MLK3-F1
#
_entry.id   AF-A0A7C3MLK3-F1
#
_cell.length_a   1.000
_cell.length_b   1.000
_cell.length_c   1.000
_cell.angle_alpha   90.00
_cell.angle_beta   90.00
_cell.angle_gamma   90.00
#
_symmetry.space_group_name_H-M   'P 1'
#
loop_
_entity.id
_entity.type
_entity.pdbx_description
1 polymer ?
#
loop_
_entity_poly.entity_id
_entity_poly.type
_entity_poly.pdbx_seq_one_letter_code
_entity_poly.pdbx_strand_id
1 'polypeptide(L)'
;MRLYLKGDAPPEIATLLDSAGFELVSPADTEAADLTVAFDDEPLRPGYGRFPIRLRIEYPGGAAGTEAGENFTAESAVHAASIVVSRCFGRHAPMVTGDEATFRAISTALRAPANVPFLLEGETGVGKQTLARIIHAASGARGDFVPVDCSLVEGEEPRASLTEAEEILAAVGGEAA
;
A
#
# COMPACT_ATOMS: atom_id res chain seq x y z
N MET A 1 -9.62 4.90 -2.22
CA MET A 1 -9.01 4.54 -3.52
C MET A 1 -9.84 3.43 -4.14
N ARG A 2 -10.10 3.53 -5.44
CA ARG A 2 -11.00 2.67 -6.20
C ARG A 2 -10.21 1.66 -7.01
N LEU A 3 -10.54 0.38 -6.91
CA LEU A 3 -9.88 -0.73 -7.58
C LEU A 3 -10.85 -1.48 -8.48
N TYR A 4 -10.40 -1.87 -9.67
CA TYR A 4 -11.13 -2.83 -10.50
C TYR A 4 -10.40 -4.18 -10.50
N LEU A 5 -11.10 -5.25 -10.12
CA LEU A 5 -10.58 -6.61 -10.19
C LEU A 5 -11.09 -7.27 -11.48
N LYS A 6 -10.18 -7.58 -12.41
CA LYS A 6 -10.48 -8.12 -13.74
C LYS A 6 -10.12 -9.61 -13.79
N GLY A 7 -11.00 -10.43 -14.37
CA GLY A 7 -10.82 -11.89 -14.45
C GLY A 7 -11.41 -12.64 -13.24
N ASP A 8 -11.05 -13.91 -13.06
CA ASP A 8 -11.51 -14.74 -11.93
C ASP A 8 -10.74 -14.45 -10.63
N ALA A 9 -10.95 -13.26 -10.07
CA ALA A 9 -10.36 -12.87 -8.78
C ALA A 9 -10.94 -13.72 -7.63
N PRO A 10 -10.11 -14.43 -6.85
CA PRO A 10 -10.60 -15.16 -5.68
C PRO A 10 -11.35 -14.22 -4.70
N PRO A 11 -12.54 -14.63 -4.21
CA PRO A 11 -13.39 -13.76 -3.37
C PRO A 11 -12.71 -13.36 -2.05
N GLU A 12 -11.74 -14.15 -1.59
CA GLU A 12 -10.94 -13.84 -0.42
C GLU A 12 -10.12 -12.55 -0.62
N ILE A 13 -9.59 -12.31 -1.82
CA ILE A 13 -8.81 -11.10 -2.14
C ILE A 13 -9.72 -9.86 -2.10
N ALA A 14 -10.91 -9.95 -2.71
CA ALA A 14 -11.88 -8.86 -2.68
C ALA A 14 -12.24 -8.47 -1.23
N THR A 15 -12.48 -9.46 -0.38
CA THR A 15 -12.78 -9.25 1.05
C THR A 15 -11.62 -8.59 1.79
N LEU A 16 -10.38 -9.03 1.54
CA LEU A 16 -9.19 -8.45 2.15
C LEU A 16 -8.99 -6.99 1.74
N LEU A 17 -9.16 -6.66 0.46
CA LEU A 17 -9.03 -5.29 -0.05
C LEU A 17 -10.13 -4.36 0.49
N ASP A 18 -11.38 -4.81 0.54
CA ASP A 18 -12.47 -4.07 1.17
C ASP A 18 -12.19 -3.81 2.65
N SER A 19 -11.69 -4.82 3.37
CA SER A 19 -11.32 -4.69 4.78
C SER A 19 -10.22 -3.64 5.01
N ALA A 20 -9.30 -3.48 4.05
CA ALA A 20 -8.24 -2.48 4.05
C ALA A 20 -8.70 -1.06 3.62
N GLY A 21 -9.98 -0.88 3.25
CA GLY A 21 -10.56 0.41 2.90
C GLY A 21 -10.48 0.76 1.41
N PHE A 22 -10.23 -0.23 0.54
CA PHE A 22 -10.33 -0.04 -0.91
C PHE A 22 -11.76 -0.22 -1.38
N GLU A 23 -12.19 0.64 -2.29
CA GLU A 23 -13.51 0.56 -2.92
C GLU A 23 -13.41 -0.28 -4.19
N LEU A 24 -14.14 -1.40 -4.25
CA LEU A 24 -14.15 -2.27 -5.42
C LEU A 24 -15.18 -1.80 -6.44
N VAL A 25 -14.72 -1.52 -7.65
CA VAL A 25 -15.52 -0.98 -8.74
C VAL A 25 -16.07 -2.10 -9.60
N SER A 26 -17.29 -1.90 -10.11
CA SER A 26 -17.95 -2.86 -10.99
C SER A 26 -17.32 -2.87 -12.40
N PRO A 27 -17.47 -3.96 -13.17
CA PRO A 27 -17.05 -4.01 -14.57
C PRO A 27 -17.72 -2.96 -15.47
N ALA A 28 -18.83 -2.35 -15.05
CA ALA A 28 -19.51 -1.31 -15.82
C ALA A 28 -18.84 0.08 -15.66
N ASP A 29 -18.04 0.26 -14.61
CA ASP A 29 -17.51 1.56 -14.18
C ASP A 29 -15.98 1.58 -14.17
N THR A 30 -15.32 0.78 -15.00
CA THR A 30 -13.85 0.61 -14.96
C THR A 30 -13.07 1.90 -15.15
N GLU A 31 -13.64 2.90 -15.82
CA GLU A 31 -13.04 4.24 -15.97
C GLU A 31 -12.91 5.00 -14.65
N ALA A 32 -13.71 4.65 -13.64
CA ALA A 32 -13.62 5.21 -12.30
C ALA A 32 -12.53 4.54 -11.43
N ALA A 33 -11.89 3.47 -11.91
CA ALA A 33 -10.86 2.78 -11.14
C ALA A 33 -9.54 3.55 -11.16
N ASP A 34 -8.96 3.77 -9.98
CA ASP A 34 -7.65 4.39 -9.83
C ASP A 34 -6.52 3.37 -10.15
N LEU A 35 -6.83 2.06 -10.11
CA LEU A 35 -5.92 0.97 -10.44
C LEU A 35 -6.71 -0.30 -10.84
N THR A 36 -6.24 -1.01 -11.86
CA THR A 36 -6.83 -2.29 -12.30
C THR A 36 -5.91 -3.44 -11.92
N VAL A 37 -6.47 -4.51 -11.35
CA VAL A 37 -5.78 -5.75 -11.00
C VAL A 37 -6.36 -6.86 -11.87
N ALA A 38 -5.60 -7.32 -12.86
CA ALA A 38 -5.97 -8.44 -13.70
C ALA A 38 -5.46 -9.75 -13.12
N PHE A 39 -6.31 -10.76 -13.03
CA PHE A 39 -5.96 -12.11 -12.60
C PHE A 39 -5.94 -13.02 -13.83
N ASP A 40 -4.93 -13.88 -13.94
CA ASP A 40 -4.86 -14.83 -15.06
C ASP A 40 -5.94 -15.91 -14.91
N ASP A 41 -6.76 -16.08 -15.96
CA ASP A 41 -7.83 -17.10 -16.04
C ASP A 41 -7.28 -18.53 -16.34
N GLU A 42 -5.97 -18.75 -16.31
CA GLU A 42 -5.41 -20.06 -16.69
C GLU A 42 -5.88 -21.12 -15.68
N PRO A 43 -6.70 -22.12 -16.10
CA PRO A 43 -7.29 -23.05 -15.18
C PRO A 43 -6.17 -23.85 -14.52
N LEU A 44 -6.10 -23.72 -13.20
CA LEU A 44 -5.16 -24.48 -12.38
C LEU A 44 -5.27 -25.95 -12.76
N ARG A 45 -4.12 -26.57 -13.01
CA ARG A 45 -4.09 -27.98 -13.41
C ARG A 45 -4.88 -28.79 -12.37
N PRO A 46 -5.78 -29.69 -12.79
CA PRO A 46 -6.53 -30.49 -11.83
C PRO A 46 -5.57 -31.23 -10.89
N GLY A 47 -5.66 -30.94 -9.59
CA GLY A 47 -4.79 -31.48 -8.54
C GLY A 47 -3.77 -30.49 -7.95
N TYR A 48 -3.51 -29.35 -8.61
CA TYR A 48 -2.82 -28.21 -7.99
C TYR A 48 -3.89 -27.23 -7.51
N GLY A 49 -3.85 -26.85 -6.22
CA GLY A 49 -4.83 -25.95 -5.60
C GLY A 49 -4.87 -24.55 -6.20
N ARG A 50 -5.61 -23.62 -5.58
CA ARG A 50 -5.83 -22.21 -5.99
C ARG A 50 -4.57 -21.33 -6.19
N PHE A 51 -3.36 -21.89 -6.14
CA PHE A 51 -2.08 -21.19 -6.09
C PHE A 51 -1.03 -21.81 -7.03
N PRO A 52 -0.06 -21.02 -7.52
CA PRO A 52 0.11 -19.58 -7.29
C PRO A 52 -0.91 -18.74 -8.08
N ILE A 53 -1.37 -17.64 -7.49
CA ILE A 53 -2.20 -16.65 -8.15
C ILE A 53 -1.29 -15.74 -8.94
N ARG A 54 -1.50 -15.63 -10.25
CA ARG A 54 -0.81 -14.62 -11.06
C ARG A 54 -1.71 -13.40 -11.17
N LEU A 55 -1.14 -12.24 -10.88
CA LEU A 55 -1.83 -10.97 -11.00
C LEU A 55 -0.97 -9.95 -11.74
N ARG A 56 -1.63 -9.07 -12.49
CA ARG A 56 -1.02 -7.96 -13.21
C ARG A 56 -1.66 -6.67 -12.74
N ILE A 57 -0.82 -5.71 -12.34
CA ILE A 57 -1.26 -4.38 -11.92
C ILE A 57 -1.19 -3.46 -13.13
N GLU A 58 -2.31 -2.84 -13.50
CA GLU A 58 -2.45 -1.91 -14.62
C GLU A 58 -2.83 -0.52 -14.08
N TYR A 59 -2.05 0.49 -14.45
CA TYR A 59 -2.25 1.87 -14.01
C TYR A 59 -3.01 2.69 -15.06
N PRO A 60 -4.01 3.52 -14.67
CA PRO A 60 -4.72 4.38 -15.61
C PRO A 60 -3.78 5.43 -16.22
N GLY A 61 -3.82 5.59 -17.54
CA GLY A 61 -3.04 6.61 -18.26
C GLY A 61 -1.63 6.21 -18.71
N GLY A 62 -1.28 4.93 -18.68
CA GLY A 62 -0.08 4.45 -19.38
C GLY A 62 -0.13 4.86 -20.86
N ALA A 63 0.90 5.55 -21.35
CA ALA A 63 0.97 5.99 -22.73
C ALA A 63 0.68 4.81 -23.67
N ALA A 64 -0.24 4.98 -24.63
CA ALA A 64 -0.60 3.96 -25.61
C ALA A 64 0.68 3.40 -26.27
N GLY A 65 1.07 2.18 -25.90
CA GLY A 65 2.25 1.49 -26.42
C GLY A 65 3.34 1.12 -25.40
N THR A 66 3.26 1.54 -24.12
CA THR A 66 4.06 0.89 -23.06
C THR A 66 3.24 -0.24 -22.44
N GLU A 67 3.85 -1.42 -22.31
CA GLU A 67 3.35 -2.55 -21.52
C GLU A 67 3.35 -2.22 -20.01
N ALA A 68 2.80 -1.06 -19.62
CA ALA A 68 2.91 -0.44 -18.30
C ALA A 68 2.04 -1.12 -17.23
N GLY A 69 2.28 -2.41 -17.04
CA GLY A 69 1.74 -3.17 -15.95
C GLY A 69 2.77 -4.12 -15.38
N GLU A 70 2.70 -4.33 -14.07
CA GLU A 70 3.66 -5.14 -13.32
C GLU A 70 3.05 -6.50 -13.04
N ASN A 71 3.77 -7.57 -13.38
CA ASN A 71 3.33 -8.95 -13.14
C ASN A 71 3.85 -9.44 -11.80
N PHE A 72 2.98 -10.09 -11.03
CA PHE A 72 3.32 -10.70 -9.75
C PHE A 72 2.73 -12.10 -9.63
N THR A 73 3.35 -12.89 -8.76
CA THR A 73 2.91 -14.22 -8.37
C THR A 73 2.72 -14.26 -6.86
N ALA A 74 1.56 -14.68 -6.40
CA ALA A 74 1.22 -14.79 -5.00
C ALA A 74 0.95 -16.24 -4.60
N GLU A 75 1.45 -16.63 -3.42
CA GLU A 75 1.28 -17.98 -2.86
C GLU A 75 0.06 -18.11 -1.94
N SER A 76 -0.59 -16.98 -1.62
CA SER A 76 -1.81 -16.92 -0.81
C SER A 76 -2.66 -15.71 -1.23
N ALA A 77 -3.93 -15.67 -0.82
CA ALA A 77 -4.79 -14.51 -1.03
C ALA A 77 -4.26 -13.27 -0.28
N VAL A 78 -3.69 -13.46 0.91
CA VAL A 78 -3.07 -12.40 1.72
C VAL A 78 -1.84 -11.82 1.02
N HIS A 79 -0.99 -12.68 0.45
CA HIS A 79 0.15 -12.26 -0.34
C HIS A 79 -0.34 -11.41 -1.54
N ALA A 80 -1.32 -11.89 -2.30
CA ALA A 80 -1.88 -11.15 -3.43
C ALA A 80 -2.46 -9.78 -3.00
N ALA A 81 -3.25 -9.73 -1.93
CA ALA A 81 -3.80 -8.50 -1.39
C ALA A 81 -2.70 -7.52 -0.95
N SER A 82 -1.64 -8.01 -0.28
CA SER A 82 -0.51 -7.18 0.16
C SER A 82 0.24 -6.54 -1.02
N ILE A 83 0.40 -7.27 -2.14
CA ILE A 83 0.97 -6.72 -3.38
C ILE A 83 0.09 -5.57 -3.88
N VAL A 84 -1.23 -5.80 -4.00
CA VAL A 84 -2.17 -4.78 -4.48
C VAL A 84 -2.13 -3.53 -3.60
N VAL A 85 -2.25 -3.69 -2.27
CA VAL A 85 -2.13 -2.59 -1.31
C VAL A 85 -0.84 -1.83 -1.51
N SER A 86 0.29 -2.54 -1.62
CA SER A 86 1.58 -1.88 -1.77
C SER A 86 1.72 -1.09 -3.08
N ARG A 87 1.07 -1.54 -4.15
CA ARG A 87 1.13 -0.88 -5.47
C ARG A 87 0.20 0.32 -5.58
N CYS A 88 -0.90 0.29 -4.84
CA CYS A 88 -1.81 1.42 -4.72
C CYS A 88 -1.13 2.72 -4.28
N PHE A 89 -0.08 2.62 -3.48
CA PHE A 89 0.65 3.78 -2.96
C PHE A 89 1.97 4.08 -3.70
N GLY A 90 2.17 3.48 -4.89
CA GLY A 90 3.22 3.86 -5.84
C GLY A 90 4.65 3.67 -5.33
N ARG A 91 4.90 2.70 -4.44
CA ARG A 91 6.23 2.49 -3.87
C ARG A 91 6.96 1.30 -4.51
N HIS A 92 8.19 1.56 -4.97
CA HIS A 92 9.07 0.59 -5.63
C HIS A 92 9.50 -0.59 -4.76
N ALA A 93 9.44 -0.46 -3.42
CA ALA A 93 9.75 -1.55 -2.49
C ALA A 93 8.44 -2.07 -1.90
N PRO A 94 7.93 -3.23 -2.36
CA PRO A 94 6.64 -3.71 -1.90
C PRO A 94 6.72 -4.18 -0.45
N MET A 95 5.78 -3.75 0.38
CA MET A 95 5.56 -4.43 1.67
C MET A 95 4.68 -5.65 1.39
N VAL A 96 5.24 -6.84 1.62
CA VAL A 96 4.56 -8.11 1.35
C VAL A 96 4.43 -8.86 2.66
N THR A 97 3.23 -9.38 2.93
CA THR A 97 2.99 -10.31 4.03
C THR A 97 2.14 -11.47 3.53
N GLY A 98 2.47 -12.68 3.96
CA GLY A 98 1.62 -13.85 3.82
C GLY A 98 0.79 -14.15 5.08
N ASP A 99 1.00 -13.38 6.15
CA ASP A 99 0.36 -13.59 7.45
C ASP A 99 -0.90 -12.73 7.61
N GLU A 100 -2.00 -13.40 7.93
CA GLU A 100 -3.33 -12.81 8.07
C GLU A 100 -3.41 -11.82 9.24
N ALA A 101 -2.77 -12.11 10.38
CA ALA A 101 -2.80 -11.24 11.55
C ALA A 101 -2.08 -9.91 11.26
N THR A 102 -0.92 -9.99 10.63
CA THR A 102 -0.15 -8.83 10.16
C THR A 102 -0.96 -8.02 9.15
N PHE A 103 -1.59 -8.68 8.16
CA PHE A 103 -2.42 -8.00 7.17
C PHE A 103 -3.62 -7.27 7.80
N ARG A 104 -4.25 -7.84 8.83
CA ARG A 104 -5.33 -7.17 9.59
C ARG A 104 -4.84 -5.95 10.36
N ALA A 105 -3.67 -6.04 10.98
CA ALA A 105 -3.06 -4.89 11.67
C ALA A 105 -2.78 -3.75 10.68
N ILE A 106 -2.23 -4.07 9.51
CA ILE A 106 -2.03 -3.12 8.41
C ILE A 106 -3.36 -2.51 7.98
N SER A 107 -4.37 -3.34 7.68
CA SER A 107 -5.70 -2.89 7.24
C SER A 107 -6.34 -1.93 8.24
N THR A 108 -6.17 -2.20 9.53
CA THR A 108 -6.62 -1.31 10.61
C THR A 108 -5.87 0.02 10.57
N ALA A 109 -4.55 -0.01 10.37
CA ALA A 109 -3.72 1.18 10.30
C ALA A 109 -4.03 2.06 9.07
N LEU A 110 -4.30 1.46 7.91
CA LEU A 110 -4.67 2.19 6.68
C LEU A 110 -5.99 2.94 6.81
N ARG A 111 -6.87 2.50 7.72
CA ARG A 111 -8.19 3.09 7.96
C ARG A 111 -8.21 4.06 9.12
N ALA A 112 -7.13 4.18 9.89
CA ALA A 112 -7.10 5.09 11.01
C ALA A 112 -6.93 6.54 10.50
N PRO A 113 -7.52 7.52 11.21
CA PRO A 113 -7.33 8.92 10.86
C PRO A 113 -5.88 9.37 11.11
N ALA A 114 -5.43 10.38 10.37
CA ALA A 114 -4.04 10.88 10.37
C ALA A 114 -3.50 11.32 11.75
N ASN A 115 -4.38 11.62 12.70
CA ASN A 115 -4.01 12.11 14.04
C ASN A 115 -3.86 10.99 15.08
N VAL A 116 -3.97 9.72 14.70
CA VAL A 116 -3.75 8.59 15.61
C VAL A 116 -2.27 8.18 15.57
N PRO A 117 -1.55 8.21 16.70
CA PRO A 117 -0.16 7.77 16.74
C PRO A 117 -0.05 6.26 16.58
N PHE A 118 0.93 5.81 15.79
CA PHE A 118 1.24 4.41 15.58
C PHE A 118 2.60 4.05 16.18
N LEU A 119 2.68 2.89 16.83
CA LEU A 119 3.93 2.22 17.18
C LEU A 119 4.08 0.99 16.28
N LEU A 120 5.14 0.97 15.47
CA LEU A 120 5.43 -0.15 14.58
C LEU A 120 6.56 -0.98 15.19
N GLU A 121 6.23 -2.19 15.63
CA GLU A 121 7.18 -3.15 16.19
C GLU A 121 7.56 -4.22 15.16
N GLY A 122 8.75 -4.81 15.32
CA GLY A 122 9.26 -5.85 14.44
C GLY A 122 10.79 -5.82 14.34
N GLU A 123 11.38 -6.82 13.72
CA GLU A 123 12.84 -6.92 13.56
C GLU A 123 13.40 -5.86 12.60
N THR A 124 14.71 -5.64 12.64
CA THR A 124 15.39 -4.75 11.69
C THR A 124 15.28 -5.30 10.26
N GLY A 125 14.89 -4.45 9.30
CA GLY A 125 14.78 -4.85 7.89
C GLY A 125 13.42 -5.38 7.44
N VAL A 126 12.44 -5.58 8.33
CA VAL A 126 11.09 -6.09 7.97
C VAL A 126 10.19 -5.09 7.23
N GLY A 127 10.72 -3.91 6.85
CA GLY A 127 9.96 -2.92 6.10
C GLY A 127 9.07 -1.98 6.94
N LYS A 128 9.32 -1.83 8.24
CA LYS A 128 8.55 -0.90 9.12
C LYS A 128 8.47 0.53 8.57
N GLN A 129 9.58 1.03 8.01
CA GLN A 129 9.61 2.37 7.41
C GLN A 129 8.77 2.44 6.12
N THR A 130 8.73 1.36 5.34
CA THR A 130 7.85 1.25 4.17
C THR A 130 6.39 1.29 4.61
N LEU A 131 6.02 0.53 5.64
CA LEU A 131 4.67 0.55 6.21
C LEU A 131 4.27 1.94 6.72
N ALA A 132 5.15 2.63 7.44
CA ALA A 132 4.89 4.00 7.91
C ALA A 132 4.57 4.97 6.77
N ARG A 133 5.28 4.87 5.63
CA ARG A 133 5.02 5.69 4.43
C ARG A 133 3.69 5.35 3.77
N ILE A 134 3.33 4.06 3.73
CA ILE A 134 2.04 3.60 3.21
C ILE A 134 0.91 4.17 4.08
N ILE A 135 1.02 4.07 5.41
CA ILE A 135 0.03 4.63 6.35
C ILE A 135 -0.10 6.14 6.15
N HIS A 136 1.01 6.88 6.05
CA HIS A 136 0.99 8.33 5.77
C HIS A 136 0.22 8.64 4.49
N ALA A 137 0.52 7.95 3.39
CA ALA A 137 -0.14 8.14 2.11
C ALA A 137 -1.65 7.79 2.15
N ALA A 138 -2.01 6.73 2.89
CA ALA A 138 -3.40 6.33 3.07
C ALA A 138 -4.21 7.28 3.96
N SER A 139 -3.56 7.89 4.97
CA SER A 139 -4.23 8.72 5.97
C SER A 139 -4.78 10.05 5.43
N GLY A 140 -4.34 10.48 4.24
CA GLY A 140 -4.66 11.79 3.68
C GLY A 140 -4.04 12.96 4.46
N ALA A 141 -3.06 12.69 5.33
CA ALA A 141 -2.29 13.71 6.02
C ALA A 141 -1.67 14.70 5.00
N ARG A 142 -1.72 15.98 5.34
CA ARG A 142 -1.08 17.04 4.54
C ARG A 142 0.40 17.13 4.93
N GLY A 143 1.25 17.40 3.96
CA GLY A 143 2.69 17.55 4.15
C GLY A 143 3.50 16.28 3.89
N ASP A 144 4.82 16.45 3.88
CA ASP A 144 5.76 15.38 3.56
C ASP A 144 5.94 14.38 4.70
N PHE A 145 6.25 13.14 4.33
CA PHE A 145 6.70 12.14 5.29
C PHE A 145 8.16 12.39 5.66
N VAL A 146 8.39 12.86 6.89
CA VAL A 146 9.73 13.15 7.41
C VAL A 146 10.18 12.01 8.34
N PRO A 147 11.10 11.11 7.91
CA PRO A 147 11.69 10.14 8.81
C PRO A 147 12.66 10.85 9.77
N VAL A 148 12.50 10.63 11.07
CA VAL A 148 13.45 11.08 12.10
C VAL A 148 14.24 9.87 12.60
N ASP A 149 15.56 9.95 12.53
CA ASP A 149 16.45 8.93 13.10
C ASP A 149 16.68 9.22 14.58
N CYS A 150 16.02 8.45 15.44
CA CYS A 150 16.12 8.63 16.89
C CYS A 150 17.53 8.36 17.44
N SER A 151 18.41 7.65 16.71
CA SER A 151 19.80 7.42 17.15
C SER A 151 20.64 8.70 17.14
N LEU A 152 20.23 9.71 16.37
CA LEU A 152 20.88 11.02 16.31
C LEU A 152 20.42 11.97 17.43
N VAL A 153 19.45 11.55 18.25
CA VAL A 153 18.86 12.37 19.34
C VAL A 153 19.57 12.11 20.68
N GLU A 154 20.55 11.21 20.73
CA GLU A 154 21.38 10.99 21.91
C GLU A 154 22.48 12.06 22.00
N GLY A 155 22.23 13.16 22.72
CA GLY A 155 23.30 14.05 23.21
C GLY A 155 23.06 15.56 23.17
N GLU A 156 22.02 16.04 22.49
CA GLU A 156 21.62 17.46 22.53
C GLU A 156 20.10 17.57 22.75
N GLU A 157 19.67 18.66 23.38
CA GLU A 157 18.28 18.82 23.81
C GLU A 157 17.30 18.53 22.66
N PRO A 158 16.31 17.63 22.83
CA PRO A 158 15.43 17.14 21.77
C PRO A 158 14.63 18.23 21.06
N ARG A 159 14.62 19.45 21.61
CA ARG A 159 14.09 20.63 20.95
C ARG A 159 14.87 21.03 19.69
N ALA A 160 16.20 20.91 19.66
CA ALA A 160 17.02 21.43 18.57
C ALA A 160 16.76 20.70 17.23
N SER A 161 16.74 19.37 17.23
CA SER A 161 16.43 18.55 16.06
C SER A 161 14.96 18.64 15.64
N LEU A 162 14.06 18.87 16.60
CA LEU A 162 12.66 19.19 16.30
C LEU A 162 12.50 20.59 15.72
N THR A 163 13.34 21.58 16.08
CA THR A 163 13.34 22.90 15.41
C THR A 163 13.77 22.80 13.95
N GLU A 164 14.76 21.96 13.61
CA GLU A 164 15.11 21.72 12.20
C GLU A 164 13.97 21.03 11.45
N ALA A 165 13.26 20.09 12.08
CA ALA A 165 12.05 19.50 11.53
C ALA A 165 10.90 20.52 11.41
N GLU A 166 10.74 21.44 12.38
CA GLU A 166 9.80 22.56 12.34
C GLU A 166 10.16 23.59 11.26
N GLU A 167 11.45 23.86 11.01
CA GLU A 167 11.93 24.71 9.92
C GLU A 167 11.72 24.05 8.56
N ILE A 168 11.92 22.73 8.44
CA ILE A 168 11.58 21.96 7.24
C ILE A 168 10.05 21.98 7.03
N LEU A 169 9.26 21.75 8.09
CA LEU A 169 7.79 21.85 8.04
C LEU A 169 7.32 23.27 7.68
N ALA A 170 8.00 24.31 8.18
CA ALA A 170 7.71 25.70 7.86
C ALA A 170 8.12 26.07 6.42
N ALA A 171 9.21 25.50 5.91
CA ALA A 171 9.66 25.68 4.52
C ALA A 171 8.74 24.98 3.50
N VAL A 172 8.15 23.85 3.87
CA VAL A 172 7.16 23.12 3.04
C VAL A 172 5.74 23.71 3.16
N GLY A 173 5.46 24.49 4.21
CA GLY A 173 4.17 25.19 4.43
C GLY A 173 3.92 26.44 3.56
N GLY A 174 4.77 26.72 2.57
CA GLY A 174 4.60 27.82 1.63
C GLY A 174 3.68 27.47 0.47
N GLU A 175 2.55 28.20 0.38
CA GLU A 175 1.56 28.26 -0.71
C GLU A 175 0.52 27.13 -0.82
N ALA A 176 -0.62 27.35 -0.16
CA ALA A 176 -1.92 27.36 -0.86
C ALA A 176 -2.93 28.16 -0.02
N ALA A 177 -3.09 29.44 -0.39
CA ALA A 177 -4.27 30.25 -0.10
C ALA A 177 -5.40 29.88 -1.06
#